data_AF-A0A919VSF8-F1
#
_entry.id   AF-A0A919VSF8-F1
#
_cell.length_a   1.000
_cell.length_b   1.000
_cell.length_c   1.000
_cell.angle_alpha   90.00
_cell.angle_beta   90.00
_cell.angle_gamma   90.00
#
_symmetry.space_group_name_H-M   'P 1'
#
loop_
_entity.id
_entity.type
_entity.pdbx_description
1 polymer ?
#
loop_
_entity_poly.entity_id
_entity_poly.type
_entity_poly.pdbx_seq_one_letter_code
_entity_poly.pdbx_strand_id
1 'polypeptide(L)'
;MLAVLSPGQGSQKPGFLSGWLDLPGAEARLTWWSALAGVDLIHLGTEADADDIKDTARTQPLLVAASLLAAEHLPLHDVALVAGHSVGELGAAALAGVLSAESAITLAGIRGREMAAACALEATGMSAVLGGDPDEVIAAIEHHGLYPANRNGAGQIVVAGALDALAKFAAEPPAKARVIPLKVAGAFHTPYMAPAERALGAVAAGVPVGDPARILLSDLDGAAVNHGREMLRRLVRQVTAPVRWDLVLRNLRDLGVTGIIELPPAGTLAGLAKRELKGDNAPEIVTLNTPDDLSAARDLIARHGTVSTHEPTPLFRVVVAPSAGLFQPAEGLAEGVDLRQGQVVGQVVTRQGPVEVSAHAAGVLTEWLAHHDDPVAPGRPVARIGGPQQ
;
A
#
# COMPACT_ATOMS: atom_id res chain seq x y z
N MET A 1 -8.50 -3.90 16.83
CA MET A 1 -7.20 -3.94 16.14
C MET A 1 -6.86 -2.52 15.67
N LEU A 2 -5.62 -2.09 15.83
CA LEU A 2 -5.16 -0.75 15.43
C LEU A 2 -4.22 -0.84 14.21
N ALA A 3 -4.37 0.08 13.26
CA ALA A 3 -3.44 0.28 12.15
C ALA A 3 -2.66 1.60 12.29
N VAL A 4 -1.36 1.57 11.98
CA VAL A 4 -0.54 2.78 11.80
C VAL A 4 -0.19 2.94 10.33
N LEU A 5 -0.50 4.10 9.76
CA LEU A 5 -0.38 4.39 8.34
C LEU A 5 0.70 5.46 8.09
N SER A 6 1.65 5.17 7.19
CA SER A 6 2.68 6.13 6.77
C SER A 6 2.29 6.81 5.45
N PRO A 7 2.23 8.16 5.39
CA PRO A 7 1.76 8.89 4.23
C PRO A 7 2.77 8.89 3.06
N GLY A 8 2.24 9.07 1.86
CA GLY A 8 3.01 9.25 0.62
C GLY A 8 3.21 10.73 0.25
N GLN A 9 3.79 10.98 -0.93
CA GLN A 9 3.97 12.34 -1.45
C GLN A 9 2.66 13.10 -1.62
N GLY A 10 2.70 14.41 -1.40
CA GLY A 10 1.56 15.33 -1.47
C GLY A 10 0.97 15.66 -0.10
N SER A 11 1.45 15.04 0.98
CA SER A 11 1.05 15.36 2.35
C SER A 11 1.92 16.43 3.01
N GLN A 12 3.15 16.63 2.54
CA GLN A 12 4.13 17.54 3.13
C GLN A 12 3.69 19.01 3.07
N LYS A 13 4.05 19.76 4.12
CA LYS A 13 3.81 21.20 4.26
C LYS A 13 5.08 21.87 4.80
N PRO A 14 5.39 23.13 4.43
CA PRO A 14 6.55 23.83 5.00
C PRO A 14 6.51 23.84 6.53
N GLY A 15 7.66 23.60 7.16
CA GLY A 15 7.79 23.67 8.61
C GLY A 15 7.15 22.53 9.41
N PHE A 16 6.68 21.45 8.76
CA PHE A 16 5.94 20.40 9.48
C PHE A 16 6.80 19.59 10.46
N LEU A 17 8.13 19.65 10.38
CA LEU A 17 9.04 19.01 11.35
C LEU A 17 9.47 19.93 12.48
N SER A 18 9.16 21.23 12.46
CA SER A 18 9.69 22.20 13.44
C SER A 18 9.40 21.81 14.88
N GLY A 19 8.16 21.46 15.22
CA GLY A 19 7.81 21.03 16.58
C GLY A 19 8.45 19.69 16.98
N TRP A 20 8.78 18.83 16.02
CA TRP A 20 9.41 17.53 16.29
C TRP A 20 10.88 17.65 16.67
N LEU A 21 11.58 18.71 16.25
CA LEU A 21 12.98 18.96 16.60
C LEU A 21 13.20 19.28 18.08
N ASP A 22 12.17 19.79 18.76
CA ASP A 22 12.23 20.10 20.18
C ASP A 22 12.27 18.83 21.06
N LEU A 23 12.01 17.65 20.47
CA LEU A 23 12.06 16.38 21.19
C LEU A 23 13.53 15.93 21.42
N PRO A 24 13.86 15.41 22.61
CA PRO A 24 15.22 14.99 22.93
C PRO A 24 15.78 13.99 21.92
N GLY A 25 16.91 14.34 21.29
CA GLY A 25 17.63 13.48 20.34
C GLY A 25 17.14 13.57 18.89
N ALA A 26 16.05 14.30 18.60
CA ALA A 26 15.50 14.43 17.25
C ALA A 26 16.49 15.07 16.27
N GLU A 27 17.15 16.17 16.67
CA GLU A 27 18.14 16.86 15.83
C GLU A 27 19.33 15.94 15.46
N ALA A 28 19.88 15.21 16.43
CA ALA A 28 20.97 14.27 16.19
C ALA A 28 20.54 13.12 15.26
N ARG A 29 19.31 12.61 15.46
CA ARG A 29 18.72 11.58 14.59
C ARG A 29 18.57 12.06 13.15
N LEU A 30 17.97 13.24 12.96
CA LEU A 30 17.72 13.83 11.65
C LEU A 30 19.03 14.24 10.95
N THR A 31 20.04 14.69 11.71
CA THR A 31 21.39 14.94 11.17
C THR A 31 21.99 13.64 10.60
N TRP A 32 21.90 12.54 11.35
CA TRP A 32 22.39 11.24 10.88
C TRP A 32 21.62 10.76 9.65
N TRP A 33 20.29 10.82 9.68
CA TRP A 33 19.45 10.44 8.55
C TRP A 33 19.64 11.35 7.33
N SER A 34 20.02 12.61 7.51
CA SER A 34 20.37 13.52 6.42
C SER A 34 21.58 13.02 5.64
N ALA A 35 22.61 12.54 6.35
CA ALA A 35 23.79 11.95 5.73
C ALA A 35 23.44 10.68 4.93
N LEU A 36 22.55 9.83 5.46
CA LEU A 36 22.09 8.61 4.78
C LEU A 36 21.22 8.89 3.57
N ALA A 37 20.30 9.86 3.69
CA ALA A 37 19.40 10.25 2.61
C ALA A 37 20.16 11.00 1.49
N GLY A 38 21.24 11.69 1.83
CA GLY A 38 21.98 12.57 0.92
C GLY A 38 21.32 13.94 0.73
N VAL A 39 20.47 14.37 1.67
CA VAL A 39 19.78 15.68 1.69
C VAL A 39 19.66 16.17 3.13
N ASP A 40 19.62 17.49 3.33
CA ASP A 40 19.44 18.09 4.66
C ASP A 40 17.97 18.02 5.11
N LEU A 41 17.62 17.00 5.88
CA LEU A 41 16.25 16.76 6.34
C LEU A 41 15.79 17.78 7.38
N ILE A 42 16.71 18.40 8.12
CA ILE A 42 16.39 19.42 9.10
C ILE A 42 15.92 20.67 8.36
N HIS A 43 16.77 21.21 7.48
CA HIS A 43 16.42 22.38 6.68
C HIS A 43 15.14 22.15 5.86
N LEU A 44 15.00 20.99 5.20
CA LEU A 44 13.81 20.64 4.44
C LEU A 44 12.53 20.55 5.29
N GLY A 45 12.67 20.12 6.53
CA GLY A 45 11.56 19.95 7.46
C GLY A 45 11.09 21.24 8.13
N THR A 46 11.93 22.28 8.16
CA THR A 46 11.71 23.50 8.97
C THR A 46 11.64 24.77 8.15
N GLU A 47 12.64 25.03 7.32
CA GLU A 47 12.89 26.32 6.69
C GLU A 47 12.55 26.33 5.20
N ALA A 48 12.68 25.18 4.54
CA ALA A 48 12.44 25.05 3.12
C ALA A 48 10.99 25.39 2.76
N ASP A 49 10.82 26.02 1.59
CA ASP A 49 9.51 26.43 1.12
C ASP A 49 8.73 25.29 0.46
N ALA A 50 7.52 25.60 0.00
CA ALA A 50 6.64 24.62 -0.60
C ALA A 50 7.14 24.08 -1.95
N ASP A 51 8.02 24.77 -2.65
CA ASP A 51 8.57 24.33 -3.94
C ASP A 51 9.79 23.43 -3.72
N ASP A 52 10.64 23.74 -2.74
CA ASP A 52 11.75 22.87 -2.34
C ASP A 52 11.27 21.49 -1.88
N ILE A 53 10.20 21.43 -1.07
CA ILE A 53 9.62 20.17 -0.59
C ILE A 53 8.62 19.55 -1.57
N LYS A 54 8.56 20.00 -2.82
CA LYS A 54 7.91 19.26 -3.93
C LYS A 54 8.91 18.47 -4.76
N ASP A 55 10.19 18.81 -4.67
CA ASP A 55 11.25 18.05 -5.33
C ASP A 55 11.20 16.61 -4.83
N THR A 56 10.96 15.66 -5.75
CA THR A 56 10.82 14.24 -5.46
C THR A 56 12.08 13.65 -4.82
N ALA A 57 13.27 14.15 -5.20
CA ALA A 57 14.54 13.70 -4.61
C ALA A 57 14.67 14.08 -3.13
N ARG A 58 14.01 15.16 -2.71
CA ARG A 58 14.06 15.71 -1.35
C ARG A 58 12.89 15.23 -0.49
N THR A 59 11.71 15.19 -1.09
CA THR A 59 10.44 14.90 -0.40
C THR A 59 10.36 13.46 0.10
N GLN A 60 10.84 12.49 -0.68
CA GLN A 60 10.74 11.09 -0.32
C GLN A 60 11.44 10.75 1.00
N PRO A 61 12.74 11.03 1.18
CA PRO A 61 13.40 10.75 2.45
C PRO A 61 12.84 11.60 3.60
N LEU A 62 12.38 12.83 3.33
CA LEU A 62 11.76 13.72 4.32
C LEU A 62 10.50 13.10 4.94
N LEU A 63 9.61 12.54 4.12
CA LEU A 63 8.37 11.90 4.58
C LEU A 63 8.65 10.65 5.42
N VAL A 64 9.59 9.81 4.98
CA VAL A 64 9.98 8.60 5.72
C VAL A 64 10.62 8.97 7.05
N ALA A 65 11.51 9.97 7.06
CA ALA A 65 12.14 10.47 8.28
C ALA A 65 11.10 10.97 9.29
N ALA A 66 10.15 11.78 8.85
CA ALA A 66 9.10 12.28 9.73
C ALA A 66 8.24 11.16 10.34
N SER A 67 7.82 10.20 9.51
CA SER A 67 7.04 9.04 9.96
C SER A 67 7.79 8.23 11.01
N LEU A 68 9.08 7.93 10.76
CA LEU A 68 9.89 7.13 11.68
C LEU A 68 10.19 7.89 12.98
N LEU A 69 10.55 9.17 12.90
CA LEU A 69 10.81 10.00 14.06
C LEU A 69 9.60 10.06 15.00
N ALA A 70 8.41 10.29 14.45
CA ALA A 70 7.19 10.32 15.24
C ALA A 70 6.85 8.97 15.87
N ALA A 71 7.08 7.88 15.13
CA ALA A 71 6.78 6.53 15.59
C ALA A 71 7.70 6.06 16.73
N GLU A 72 8.91 6.63 16.90
CA GLU A 72 9.78 6.38 18.06
C GLU A 72 9.09 6.74 19.40
N HIS A 73 8.08 7.60 19.37
CA HIS A 73 7.34 8.07 20.55
C HIS A 73 6.01 7.35 20.79
N LEU A 74 5.70 6.32 19.99
CA LEU A 74 4.48 5.52 20.10
C LEU A 74 4.78 4.12 20.67
N PRO A 75 3.87 3.53 21.48
CA PRO A 75 3.98 2.14 21.94
C PRO A 75 3.68 1.15 20.80
N LEU A 76 4.62 1.03 19.86
CA LEU A 76 4.48 0.20 18.66
C LEU A 76 4.35 -1.31 18.93
N HIS A 77 4.62 -1.77 20.15
CA HIS A 77 4.41 -3.17 20.55
C HIS A 77 2.92 -3.57 20.57
N ASP A 78 2.03 -2.59 20.78
CA ASP A 78 0.57 -2.76 20.78
C ASP A 78 -0.05 -2.45 19.40
N VAL A 79 0.77 -2.33 18.36
CA VAL A 79 0.34 -2.07 16.98
C VAL A 79 0.45 -3.35 16.16
N ALA A 80 -0.70 -3.94 15.83
CA ALA A 80 -0.78 -5.19 15.08
C ALA A 80 -0.62 -5.03 13.57
N LEU A 81 -0.88 -3.84 13.03
CA LEU A 81 -0.89 -3.60 11.58
C LEU A 81 -0.21 -2.29 11.20
N VAL A 82 0.61 -2.35 10.16
CA VAL A 82 1.17 -1.17 9.49
C VAL A 82 0.97 -1.25 7.98
N ALA A 83 0.79 -0.08 7.36
CA ALA A 83 0.76 0.07 5.91
C ALA A 83 1.27 1.47 5.55
N GLY A 84 1.67 1.67 4.31
CA GLY A 84 2.09 3.00 3.85
C GLY A 84 1.75 3.22 2.40
N HIS A 85 1.50 4.46 2.03
CA HIS A 85 1.14 4.82 0.66
C HIS A 85 2.38 5.25 -0.12
N SER A 86 2.67 4.55 -1.22
CA SER A 86 3.83 4.79 -2.08
C SER A 86 5.14 4.81 -1.27
N VAL A 87 5.82 5.96 -1.20
CA VAL A 87 7.06 6.09 -0.40
C VAL A 87 6.84 5.74 1.08
N GLY A 88 5.62 5.89 1.60
CA GLY A 88 5.25 5.48 2.95
C GLY A 88 5.45 3.98 3.22
N GLU A 89 5.45 3.11 2.19
CA GLU A 89 5.75 1.68 2.38
C GLU A 89 7.15 1.45 2.95
N LEU A 90 8.13 2.35 2.70
CA LEU A 90 9.46 2.27 3.32
C LEU A 90 9.39 2.52 4.83
N GLY A 91 8.59 3.51 5.24
CA GLY A 91 8.29 3.76 6.65
C GLY A 91 7.58 2.56 7.28
N ALA A 92 6.51 2.07 6.66
CA ALA A 92 5.77 0.91 7.14
C ALA A 92 6.64 -0.36 7.24
N ALA A 93 7.52 -0.62 6.27
CA ALA A 93 8.45 -1.74 6.31
C ALA A 93 9.45 -1.64 7.47
N ALA A 94 9.93 -0.43 7.79
CA ALA A 94 10.78 -0.22 8.96
C ALA A 94 10.00 -0.40 10.28
N LEU A 95 8.76 0.10 10.37
CA LEU A 95 7.90 -0.13 11.54
C LEU A 95 7.58 -1.61 11.73
N ALA A 96 7.46 -2.38 10.64
CA ALA A 96 7.26 -3.82 10.70
C ALA A 96 8.54 -4.60 11.05
N GLY A 97 9.71 -3.96 11.12
CA GLY A 97 10.99 -4.63 11.37
C GLY A 97 11.60 -5.30 10.14
N VAL A 98 11.04 -5.10 8.95
CA VAL A 98 11.61 -5.62 7.69
C VAL A 98 12.89 -4.87 7.33
N LEU A 99 12.89 -3.55 7.51
CA LEU A 99 14.04 -2.68 7.30
C LEU A 99 14.48 -2.07 8.63
N SER A 100 15.78 -1.75 8.75
CA SER A 100 16.18 -0.77 9.76
C SER A 100 15.72 0.63 9.34
N ALA A 101 15.62 1.57 10.28
CA ALA A 101 15.33 2.96 9.97
C ALA A 101 16.36 3.53 8.99
N GLU A 102 17.65 3.25 9.20
CA GLU A 102 18.75 3.67 8.33
C GLU A 102 18.59 3.13 6.90
N SER A 103 18.18 1.87 6.75
CA SER A 103 17.97 1.25 5.45
C SER A 103 16.77 1.86 4.73
N ALA A 104 15.68 2.12 5.46
CA ALA A 104 14.49 2.78 4.89
C ALA A 104 14.80 4.21 4.43
N ILE A 105 15.54 4.99 5.22
CA ILE A 105 15.96 6.35 4.86
C ILE A 105 16.91 6.35 3.66
N THR A 106 17.91 5.47 3.66
CA THR A 106 18.85 5.33 2.54
C THR A 106 18.11 4.98 1.24
N LEU A 107 17.20 3.99 1.30
CA LEU A 107 16.38 3.60 0.15
C LEU A 107 15.44 4.72 -0.28
N ALA A 108 14.87 5.50 0.64
CA ALA A 108 14.01 6.63 0.31
C ALA A 108 14.77 7.73 -0.44
N GLY A 109 16.01 8.04 -0.02
CA GLY A 109 16.87 8.99 -0.71
C GLY A 109 17.22 8.53 -2.13
N ILE A 110 17.58 7.25 -2.29
CA ILE A 110 17.84 6.66 -3.62
C ILE A 110 16.57 6.67 -4.48
N ARG A 111 15.44 6.19 -3.94
CA ARG A 111 14.14 6.14 -4.64
C ARG A 111 13.72 7.53 -5.12
N GLY A 112 13.87 8.55 -4.29
CA GLY A 112 13.61 9.94 -4.66
C GLY A 112 14.46 10.41 -5.83
N ARG A 113 15.80 10.27 -5.73
CA ARG A 113 16.73 10.71 -6.80
C ARG A 113 16.50 9.98 -8.12
N GLU A 114 16.37 8.66 -8.07
CA GLU A 114 16.23 7.84 -9.27
C GLU A 114 14.88 8.05 -9.96
N MET A 115 13.80 8.24 -9.19
CA MET A 115 12.50 8.60 -9.77
C MET A 115 12.52 10.01 -10.37
N ALA A 116 13.16 10.99 -9.71
CA ALA A 116 13.33 12.32 -10.27
C ALA A 116 14.15 12.28 -11.58
N ALA A 117 15.24 11.50 -11.63
CA ALA A 117 16.05 11.30 -12.82
C ALA A 117 15.24 10.63 -13.95
N ALA A 118 14.41 9.63 -13.64
CA ALA A 118 13.52 9.01 -14.63
C ALA A 118 12.50 9.99 -15.20
N CYS A 119 11.95 10.90 -14.38
CA CYS A 119 11.03 11.94 -14.84
C CYS A 119 11.68 12.94 -15.79
N ALA A 120 12.99 13.17 -15.68
CA ALA A 120 13.72 14.07 -16.57
C ALA A 120 13.92 13.50 -18.00
N LEU A 121 13.66 12.21 -18.21
CA LEU A 121 13.85 11.55 -19.51
C LEU A 121 12.67 11.81 -20.47
N GLU A 122 11.47 12.03 -19.94
CA GLU A 122 10.26 12.21 -20.74
C GLU A 122 9.25 13.13 -20.05
N ALA A 123 8.62 14.00 -20.83
CA ALA A 123 7.58 14.90 -20.36
C ALA A 123 6.29 14.14 -20.00
N THR A 124 6.22 13.70 -18.76
CA THR A 124 5.09 12.94 -18.20
C THR A 124 4.51 13.65 -16.97
N GLY A 125 3.37 13.19 -16.48
CA GLY A 125 2.73 13.76 -15.29
C GLY A 125 1.66 12.85 -14.70
N MET A 126 0.89 13.40 -13.75
CA MET A 126 -0.23 12.72 -13.11
C MET A 126 -1.42 13.68 -12.94
N SER A 127 -2.63 13.15 -12.98
CA SER A 127 -3.87 13.88 -12.66
C SER A 127 -4.78 13.02 -11.78
N ALA A 128 -5.38 13.62 -10.76
CA ALA A 128 -6.44 12.96 -9.99
C ALA A 128 -7.74 12.97 -10.79
N VAL A 129 -8.41 11.82 -10.83
CA VAL A 129 -9.76 11.62 -11.35
C VAL A 129 -10.68 11.35 -10.17
N LEU A 130 -11.62 12.26 -9.95
CA LEU A 130 -12.54 12.23 -8.81
C LEU A 130 -13.97 11.97 -9.30
N GLY A 131 -14.59 10.90 -8.80
CA GLY A 131 -15.93 10.50 -9.23
C GLY A 131 -15.91 9.73 -10.55
N GLY A 132 -17.10 9.56 -11.14
CA GLY A 132 -17.32 8.64 -12.26
C GLY A 132 -17.45 7.19 -11.82
N ASP A 133 -17.85 6.34 -12.75
CA ASP A 133 -17.82 4.89 -12.56
C ASP A 133 -16.36 4.39 -12.66
N PRO A 134 -15.85 3.60 -11.69
CA PRO A 134 -14.45 3.18 -11.69
C PRO A 134 -14.02 2.39 -12.93
N ASP A 135 -14.89 1.53 -13.46
CA ASP A 135 -14.55 0.68 -14.60
C ASP A 135 -14.56 1.49 -15.89
N GLU A 136 -15.52 2.41 -16.05
CA GLU A 136 -15.52 3.38 -17.16
C GLU A 136 -14.29 4.30 -17.13
N VAL A 137 -13.89 4.77 -15.94
CA VAL A 137 -12.68 5.61 -15.77
C VAL A 137 -11.43 4.83 -16.16
N ILE A 138 -11.28 3.57 -15.73
CA ILE A 138 -10.12 2.75 -16.08
C ILE A 138 -10.07 2.49 -17.59
N ALA A 139 -11.20 2.12 -18.19
CA ALA A 139 -11.28 1.91 -19.64
C ALA A 139 -10.90 3.17 -20.44
N ALA A 140 -11.35 4.35 -19.98
CA ALA A 140 -10.97 5.62 -20.60
C ALA A 140 -9.47 5.91 -20.45
N ILE A 141 -8.90 5.67 -19.26
CA ILE A 141 -7.46 5.82 -19.02
C ILE A 141 -6.65 4.98 -20.01
N GLU A 142 -7.00 3.70 -20.15
CA GLU A 142 -6.32 2.77 -21.06
C GLU A 142 -6.52 3.15 -22.54
N HIS A 143 -7.71 3.62 -22.91
CA HIS A 143 -8.00 4.10 -24.28
C HIS A 143 -7.06 5.24 -24.70
N HIS A 144 -6.71 6.13 -23.78
CA HIS A 144 -5.77 7.22 -24.03
C HIS A 144 -4.29 6.81 -23.91
N GLY A 145 -3.98 5.52 -23.70
CA GLY A 145 -2.62 5.04 -23.50
C GLY A 145 -2.00 5.51 -22.18
N LEU A 146 -2.84 5.84 -21.19
CA LEU A 146 -2.43 6.27 -19.86
C LEU A 146 -2.52 5.10 -18.87
N TYR A 147 -2.02 5.31 -17.65
CA TYR A 147 -1.95 4.30 -16.59
C TYR A 147 -2.74 4.73 -15.36
N PRO A 148 -3.53 3.85 -14.72
CA PRO A 148 -4.16 4.12 -13.42
C PRO A 148 -3.14 3.94 -12.29
N ALA A 149 -2.20 4.88 -12.19
CA ALA A 149 -1.05 4.84 -11.28
C ALA A 149 -1.41 4.75 -9.79
N ASN A 150 -2.57 5.31 -9.38
CA ASN A 150 -3.10 5.08 -8.04
C ASN A 150 -4.59 4.77 -8.11
N ARG A 151 -5.01 3.76 -7.36
CA ARG A 151 -6.41 3.47 -7.03
C ARG A 151 -6.54 3.66 -5.52
N ASN A 152 -7.03 4.83 -5.11
CA ASN A 152 -7.01 5.22 -3.69
C ASN A 152 -8.28 4.83 -2.93
N GLY A 153 -9.29 4.31 -3.61
CA GLY A 153 -10.63 4.11 -3.07
C GLY A 153 -11.48 5.38 -3.16
N ALA A 154 -12.75 5.30 -2.77
CA ALA A 154 -13.70 6.42 -2.71
C ALA A 154 -13.95 7.12 -4.05
N GLY A 155 -13.85 6.37 -5.15
CA GLY A 155 -13.90 6.93 -6.50
C GLY A 155 -12.76 7.90 -6.80
N GLN A 156 -11.62 7.79 -6.10
CA GLN A 156 -10.39 8.51 -6.41
C GLN A 156 -9.40 7.58 -7.11
N ILE A 157 -9.11 7.91 -8.36
CA ILE A 157 -8.04 7.30 -9.17
C ILE A 157 -7.04 8.41 -9.52
N VAL A 158 -5.76 8.07 -9.67
CA VAL A 158 -4.77 8.97 -10.27
C VAL A 158 -4.33 8.36 -11.60
N VAL A 159 -4.57 9.10 -12.68
CA VAL A 159 -4.11 8.77 -14.01
C VAL A 159 -2.71 9.36 -14.22
N ALA A 160 -1.83 8.63 -14.90
CA ALA A 160 -0.47 9.03 -15.16
C ALA A 160 -0.03 8.67 -16.58
N GLY A 161 0.82 9.48 -17.19
CA GLY A 161 1.42 9.21 -18.50
C GLY A 161 1.97 10.45 -19.17
N ALA A 162 2.12 10.41 -20.50
CA ALA A 162 2.57 11.55 -21.30
C ALA A 162 1.65 12.76 -21.14
N LEU A 163 2.23 13.97 -21.10
CA LEU A 163 1.47 15.21 -20.87
C LEU A 163 0.42 15.49 -21.96
N ASP A 164 0.70 15.14 -23.22
CA ASP A 164 -0.24 15.33 -24.32
C ASP A 164 -1.46 14.39 -24.22
N ALA A 165 -1.23 13.14 -23.82
CA ALA A 165 -2.29 12.16 -23.57
C ALA A 165 -3.14 12.56 -22.36
N LEU A 166 -2.52 13.06 -21.28
CA LEU A 166 -3.22 13.61 -20.12
C LEU A 166 -4.09 14.83 -20.50
N ALA A 167 -3.59 15.71 -21.37
CA ALA A 167 -4.36 16.86 -21.84
C ALA A 167 -5.60 16.43 -22.66
N LYS A 168 -5.46 15.41 -23.53
CA LYS A 168 -6.58 14.81 -24.27
C LYS A 168 -7.61 14.18 -23.32
N PHE A 169 -7.15 13.37 -22.37
CA PHE A 169 -8.01 12.76 -21.36
C PHE A 169 -8.76 13.80 -20.52
N ALA A 170 -8.11 14.90 -20.15
CA ALA A 170 -8.74 15.98 -19.39
C ALA A 170 -9.77 16.79 -20.20
N ALA A 171 -9.64 16.84 -21.53
CA ALA A 171 -10.61 17.48 -22.42
C ALA A 171 -11.88 16.65 -22.60
N GLU A 172 -11.80 15.33 -22.42
CA GLU A 172 -12.88 14.37 -22.57
C GLU A 172 -13.04 13.51 -21.30
N PRO A 173 -13.33 14.12 -20.13
CA PRO A 173 -13.37 13.38 -18.88
C PRO A 173 -14.54 12.38 -18.88
N PRO A 174 -14.36 11.20 -18.24
CA PRO A 174 -15.45 10.24 -18.03
C PRO A 174 -16.68 10.88 -17.38
N ALA A 175 -17.86 10.33 -17.62
CA ALA A 175 -19.10 10.89 -17.11
C ALA A 175 -19.07 11.02 -15.58
N LYS A 176 -19.46 12.19 -15.06
CA LYS A 176 -19.45 12.53 -13.62
C LYS A 176 -18.06 12.49 -12.95
N ALA A 177 -16.98 12.38 -13.73
CA ALA A 177 -15.61 12.49 -13.22
C ALA A 177 -15.08 13.91 -13.37
N ARG A 178 -14.21 14.31 -12.44
CA ARG A 178 -13.44 15.56 -12.52
C ARG A 178 -11.95 15.25 -12.56
N VAL A 179 -11.25 15.81 -13.54
CA VAL A 179 -9.80 15.63 -13.72
C VAL A 179 -9.06 16.85 -13.17
N ILE A 180 -8.08 16.62 -12.29
CA ILE A 180 -7.29 17.66 -11.63
C ILE A 180 -5.80 17.34 -11.78
N PRO A 181 -5.02 18.16 -12.50
CA PRO A 181 -3.57 17.98 -12.59
C PRO A 181 -2.89 18.01 -11.22
N LEU A 182 -1.96 17.08 -11.00
CA LEU A 182 -1.16 17.02 -9.78
C LEU A 182 0.18 17.73 -10.00
N LYS A 183 0.68 18.38 -8.94
CA LYS A 183 1.99 19.05 -8.95
C LYS A 183 3.09 18.04 -8.61
N VAL A 184 3.41 17.17 -9.56
CA VAL A 184 4.45 16.13 -9.44
C VAL A 184 5.42 16.20 -10.62
N ALA A 185 6.62 15.62 -10.44
CA ALA A 185 7.68 15.70 -11.43
C ALA A 185 7.44 14.83 -12.68
N GLY A 186 6.63 13.77 -12.58
CA GLY A 186 6.33 12.88 -13.70
C GLY A 186 5.34 11.78 -13.36
N ALA A 187 5.19 10.81 -14.27
CA ALA A 187 4.25 9.70 -14.16
C ALA A 187 4.78 8.58 -13.23
N PHE A 188 4.70 8.77 -11.91
CA PHE A 188 5.06 7.74 -10.93
C PHE A 188 4.16 6.50 -11.04
N HIS A 189 4.66 5.34 -10.58
CA HIS A 189 3.89 4.08 -10.56
C HIS A 189 3.49 3.58 -11.95
N THR A 190 4.32 3.87 -12.94
CA THR A 190 4.11 3.48 -14.35
C THR A 190 5.41 2.95 -14.95
N PRO A 191 5.37 2.32 -16.14
CA PRO A 191 6.57 1.90 -16.86
C PRO A 191 7.61 3.02 -17.12
N TYR A 192 7.21 4.29 -17.09
CA TYR A 192 8.16 5.42 -17.20
C TYR A 192 9.22 5.42 -16.09
N MET A 193 8.94 4.81 -14.94
CA MET A 193 9.88 4.69 -13.82
C MET A 193 10.81 3.47 -13.93
N ALA A 194 10.82 2.72 -15.04
CA ALA A 194 11.68 1.55 -15.23
C ALA A 194 13.19 1.79 -14.99
N PRO A 195 13.77 2.97 -15.34
CA PRO A 195 15.14 3.29 -14.94
C PRO A 195 15.34 3.30 -13.43
N ALA A 196 14.38 3.87 -12.68
CA ALA A 196 14.43 3.92 -11.21
C ALA A 196 14.28 2.53 -10.58
N GLU A 197 13.40 1.68 -11.12
CA GLU A 197 13.25 0.29 -10.67
C GLU A 197 14.59 -0.48 -10.78
N ARG A 198 15.31 -0.33 -11.91
CA ARG A 198 16.62 -0.97 -12.10
C ARG A 198 17.67 -0.47 -11.10
N ALA A 199 17.74 0.84 -10.89
CA ALA A 199 18.69 1.45 -9.96
C ALA A 199 18.42 1.01 -8.51
N LEU A 200 17.15 1.00 -8.09
CA LEU A 200 16.74 0.50 -6.79
C LEU A 200 17.02 -0.99 -6.62
N GLY A 201 16.72 -1.80 -7.64
CA GLY A 201 16.98 -3.24 -7.63
C GLY A 201 18.46 -3.58 -7.43
N ALA A 202 19.36 -2.80 -8.02
CA ALA A 202 20.80 -2.98 -7.86
C ALA A 202 21.27 -2.79 -6.41
N VAL A 203 20.67 -1.85 -5.67
CA VAL A 203 21.00 -1.59 -4.27
C VAL A 203 20.26 -2.55 -3.33
N ALA A 204 18.99 -2.84 -3.61
CA ALA A 204 18.13 -3.68 -2.77
C ALA A 204 18.71 -5.08 -2.54
N ALA A 205 19.45 -5.64 -3.51
CA ALA A 205 20.10 -6.95 -3.36
C ALA A 205 21.02 -7.05 -2.13
N GLY A 206 21.67 -5.94 -1.74
CA GLY A 206 22.61 -5.89 -0.62
C GLY A 206 21.99 -5.49 0.72
N VAL A 207 20.72 -5.06 0.75
CA VAL A 207 20.09 -4.55 1.98
C VAL A 207 19.75 -5.71 2.91
N PRO A 208 20.15 -5.73 4.18
CA PRO A 208 19.67 -6.72 5.15
C PRO A 208 18.18 -6.55 5.43
N VAL A 209 17.44 -7.65 5.54
CA VAL A 209 16.01 -7.62 5.88
C VAL A 209 15.66 -8.67 6.93
N GLY A 210 14.72 -8.32 7.81
CA GLY A 210 14.01 -9.26 8.66
C GLY A 210 12.64 -9.62 8.08
N ASP A 211 12.03 -10.68 8.58
CA ASP A 211 10.60 -10.94 8.34
C ASP A 211 9.76 -9.99 9.21
N PRO A 212 8.57 -9.56 8.74
CA PRO A 212 7.76 -8.58 9.43
C PRO A 212 7.25 -9.12 10.77
N ALA A 213 7.46 -8.36 11.83
CA ALA A 213 7.04 -8.69 13.20
C ALA A 213 5.58 -8.32 13.50
N ARG A 214 4.84 -7.83 12.51
CA ARG A 214 3.42 -7.42 12.55
C ARG A 214 2.85 -7.44 11.13
N ILE A 215 1.53 -7.36 10.98
CA ILE A 215 0.90 -7.32 9.65
C ILE A 215 1.44 -6.12 8.88
N LEU A 216 2.05 -6.36 7.73
CA LEU A 216 2.51 -5.36 6.78
C LEU A 216 1.74 -5.53 5.48
N LEU A 217 0.87 -4.57 5.16
CA LEU A 217 0.14 -4.57 3.88
C LEU A 217 0.98 -3.90 2.80
N SER A 218 0.89 -4.42 1.56
CA SER A 218 1.58 -3.85 0.40
C SER A 218 0.63 -3.15 -0.56
N ASP A 219 1.07 -2.05 -1.14
CA ASP A 219 0.35 -1.30 -2.17
C ASP A 219 0.16 -2.08 -3.47
N LEU A 220 0.93 -3.15 -3.71
CA LEU A 220 0.86 -3.88 -4.99
C LEU A 220 -0.51 -4.56 -5.19
N ASP A 221 -1.04 -5.18 -4.14
CA ASP A 221 -2.25 -5.99 -4.16
C ASP A 221 -3.10 -5.84 -2.87
N GLY A 222 -2.71 -4.94 -1.98
CA GLY A 222 -3.32 -4.73 -0.66
C GLY A 222 -3.02 -5.84 0.35
N ALA A 223 -2.37 -6.94 -0.05
CA ALA A 223 -2.23 -8.13 0.78
C ALA A 223 -1.14 -7.98 1.85
N ALA A 224 -1.27 -8.78 2.92
CA ALA A 224 -0.22 -8.93 3.92
C ALA A 224 0.99 -9.66 3.34
N VAL A 225 2.18 -9.12 3.61
CA VAL A 225 3.46 -9.73 3.22
C VAL A 225 4.09 -10.38 4.44
N ASN A 226 4.48 -11.66 4.33
CA ASN A 226 5.01 -12.44 5.45
C ASN A 226 6.53 -12.63 5.41
N HIS A 227 7.20 -12.21 4.33
CA HIS A 227 8.65 -12.37 4.17
C HIS A 227 9.32 -11.06 3.79
N GLY A 228 10.39 -10.71 4.49
CA GLY A 228 11.11 -9.45 4.28
C GLY A 228 11.69 -9.31 2.88
N ARG A 229 12.17 -10.42 2.31
CA ARG A 229 12.69 -10.45 0.93
C ARG A 229 11.60 -10.29 -0.13
N GLU A 230 10.39 -10.76 0.14
CA GLU A 230 9.24 -10.47 -0.73
C GLU A 230 8.88 -8.99 -0.64
N MET A 231 8.80 -8.43 0.57
CA MET A 231 8.49 -7.02 0.75
C MET A 231 9.51 -6.12 0.05
N LEU A 232 10.81 -6.41 0.18
CA LEU A 232 11.83 -5.63 -0.51
C LEU A 232 11.72 -5.70 -2.04
N ARG A 233 11.37 -6.86 -2.60
CA ARG A 233 11.08 -7.00 -4.04
C ARG A 233 9.86 -6.17 -4.44
N ARG A 234 8.82 -6.15 -3.62
CA ARG A 234 7.62 -5.33 -3.83
C ARG A 234 7.94 -3.85 -3.79
N LEU A 235 8.71 -3.37 -2.79
CA LEU A 235 9.16 -1.98 -2.69
C LEU A 235 9.91 -1.49 -3.93
N VAL A 236 10.79 -2.33 -4.50
CA VAL A 236 11.49 -2.01 -5.75
C VAL A 236 10.51 -1.96 -6.93
N ARG A 237 9.66 -2.98 -7.07
CA ARG A 237 8.68 -3.08 -8.15
C ARG A 237 7.65 -1.95 -8.11
N GLN A 238 7.33 -1.46 -6.92
CA GLN A 238 6.23 -0.54 -6.71
C GLN A 238 6.44 0.83 -7.38
N VAL A 239 7.68 1.21 -7.71
CA VAL A 239 7.92 2.44 -8.48
C VAL A 239 7.35 2.39 -9.91
N THR A 240 7.15 1.18 -10.47
CA THR A 240 6.59 0.96 -11.81
C THR A 240 5.23 0.25 -11.80
N ALA A 241 4.72 -0.09 -10.62
CA ALA A 241 3.43 -0.75 -10.46
C ALA A 241 2.42 0.19 -9.77
N PRO A 242 1.12 0.12 -10.13
CA PRO A 242 0.09 0.93 -9.50
C PRO A 242 0.02 0.77 -7.97
N VAL A 243 -0.32 1.86 -7.28
CA VAL A 243 -0.72 1.84 -5.87
C VAL A 243 -2.17 1.40 -5.74
N ARG A 244 -2.42 0.24 -5.13
CA ARG A 244 -3.75 -0.32 -4.82
C ARG A 244 -4.17 -0.04 -3.39
N TRP A 245 -4.19 1.23 -3.03
CA TRP A 245 -4.62 1.67 -1.70
C TRP A 245 -6.11 1.37 -1.42
N ASP A 246 -6.92 1.26 -2.48
CA ASP A 246 -8.29 0.70 -2.41
C ASP A 246 -8.32 -0.70 -1.81
N LEU A 247 -7.36 -1.56 -2.16
CA LEU A 247 -7.23 -2.90 -1.61
C LEU A 247 -6.61 -2.90 -0.20
N VAL A 248 -5.70 -1.97 0.09
CA VAL A 248 -5.20 -1.77 1.46
C VAL A 248 -6.36 -1.40 2.39
N LEU A 249 -7.17 -0.40 2.05
CA LEU A 249 -8.34 0.00 2.84
C LEU A 249 -9.36 -1.13 2.98
N ARG A 250 -9.59 -1.91 1.90
CA ARG A 250 -10.43 -3.12 1.98
C ARG A 250 -9.89 -4.10 3.01
N ASN A 251 -8.59 -4.40 2.98
CA ASN A 251 -7.98 -5.30 3.96
C ASN A 251 -8.01 -4.75 5.38
N LEU A 252 -7.87 -3.43 5.59
CA LEU A 252 -8.08 -2.84 6.92
C LEU A 252 -9.49 -3.14 7.46
N ARG A 253 -10.51 -3.01 6.62
CA ARG A 253 -11.90 -3.34 6.99
C ARG A 253 -12.06 -4.83 7.30
N ASP A 254 -11.57 -5.68 6.40
CA ASP A 254 -11.78 -7.12 6.48
C ASP A 254 -11.00 -7.74 7.67
N LEU A 255 -9.90 -7.11 8.09
CA LEU A 255 -9.17 -7.44 9.32
C LEU A 255 -9.79 -6.85 10.60
N GLY A 256 -10.90 -6.12 10.49
CA GLY A 256 -11.59 -5.54 11.65
C GLY A 256 -10.78 -4.44 12.35
N VAL A 257 -10.09 -3.60 11.58
CA VAL A 257 -9.41 -2.42 12.14
C VAL A 257 -10.43 -1.47 12.73
N THR A 258 -10.28 -1.17 14.01
CA THR A 258 -11.17 -0.31 14.82
C THR A 258 -10.56 1.04 15.14
N GLY A 259 -9.26 1.21 14.93
CA GLY A 259 -8.57 2.48 15.13
C GLY A 259 -7.42 2.66 14.14
N ILE A 260 -7.20 3.89 13.69
CA ILE A 260 -6.19 4.25 12.69
C ILE A 260 -5.39 5.45 13.21
N ILE A 261 -4.07 5.37 13.14
CA ILE A 261 -3.16 6.51 13.29
C ILE A 261 -2.50 6.77 11.94
N GLU A 262 -2.63 7.99 11.41
CA GLU A 262 -1.80 8.45 10.29
C GLU A 262 -0.60 9.21 10.86
N LEU A 263 0.61 8.79 10.48
CA LEU A 263 1.88 9.42 10.85
C LEU A 263 2.10 10.75 10.11
N PRO A 264 2.98 11.63 10.62
CA PRO A 264 3.19 12.92 10.00
C PRO A 264 3.89 12.82 8.63
N PRO A 265 3.59 13.77 7.72
CA PRO A 265 2.52 14.76 7.81
C PRO A 265 1.16 14.12 7.50
N ALA A 266 0.20 14.24 8.41
CA ALA A 266 -1.05 13.50 8.38
C ALA A 266 -2.22 14.33 7.80
N GLY A 267 -3.18 13.63 7.20
CA GLY A 267 -4.48 14.14 6.77
C GLY A 267 -5.02 13.44 5.53
N THR A 268 -4.14 13.03 4.61
CA THR A 268 -4.55 12.47 3.31
C THR A 268 -5.10 11.05 3.49
N LEU A 269 -4.37 10.18 4.19
CA LEU A 269 -4.80 8.80 4.40
C LEU A 269 -5.97 8.73 5.37
N ALA A 270 -5.99 9.57 6.41
CA ALA A 270 -7.14 9.72 7.30
C ALA A 270 -8.40 10.14 6.53
N GLY A 271 -8.26 11.10 5.59
CA GLY A 271 -9.34 11.53 4.73
C GLY A 271 -9.87 10.42 3.81
N LEU A 272 -8.97 9.59 3.27
CA LEU A 272 -9.34 8.42 2.46
C LEU A 272 -10.04 7.35 3.28
N ALA A 273 -9.47 6.98 4.43
CA ALA A 273 -10.04 6.01 5.35
C ALA A 273 -11.44 6.45 5.80
N LYS A 274 -11.65 7.73 6.15
CA LYS A 274 -12.97 8.25 6.54
C LYS A 274 -14.02 8.16 5.42
N ARG A 275 -13.60 8.23 4.15
CA ARG A 275 -14.52 8.13 3.00
C ARG A 275 -14.90 6.69 2.68
N GLU A 276 -13.97 5.75 2.84
CA GLU A 276 -14.15 4.33 2.50
C GLU A 276 -14.69 3.49 3.65
N LEU A 277 -14.17 3.70 4.86
CA LEU A 277 -14.47 2.89 6.05
C LEU A 277 -15.64 3.52 6.82
N LYS A 278 -16.84 3.45 6.23
CA LYS A 278 -18.09 3.99 6.80
C LYS A 278 -18.95 2.91 7.47
N GLY A 279 -19.94 3.35 8.23
CA GLY A 279 -20.92 2.51 8.91
C GLY A 279 -20.64 2.36 10.40
N ASP A 280 -21.39 1.49 11.07
CA ASP A 280 -21.36 1.34 12.53
C ASP A 280 -20.00 0.83 13.06
N ASN A 281 -19.18 0.25 12.19
CA ASN A 281 -17.83 -0.24 12.49
C ASN A 281 -16.72 0.65 11.91
N ALA A 282 -17.00 1.93 11.62
CA ALA A 282 -15.98 2.86 11.17
C ALA A 282 -14.88 3.04 12.24
N PRO A 283 -13.58 3.00 11.87
CA PRO A 283 -12.51 3.13 12.84
C PRO A 283 -12.43 4.55 13.40
N GLU A 284 -12.01 4.67 14.66
CA GLU A 284 -11.58 5.95 15.22
C GLU A 284 -10.24 6.35 14.56
N ILE A 285 -10.09 7.60 14.13
CA ILE A 285 -8.92 8.06 13.37
C ILE A 285 -8.22 9.21 14.09
N VAL A 286 -6.92 9.08 14.34
CA VAL A 286 -6.04 10.13 14.84
C VAL A 286 -5.02 10.51 13.77
N THR A 287 -4.86 11.80 13.53
CA THR A 287 -3.81 12.37 12.67
C THR A 287 -2.68 12.90 13.53
N LEU A 288 -1.48 12.33 13.42
CA LEU A 288 -0.31 12.75 14.18
C LEU A 288 0.47 13.79 13.36
N ASN A 289 0.34 15.08 13.68
CA ASN A 289 1.00 16.17 12.95
C ASN A 289 2.07 16.88 13.80
N THR A 290 1.84 17.02 15.11
CA THR A 290 2.78 17.63 16.06
C THR A 290 2.98 16.71 17.27
N PRO A 291 4.01 16.96 18.10
CA PRO A 291 4.19 16.22 19.34
C PRO A 291 3.01 16.33 20.32
N ASP A 292 2.20 17.38 20.25
CA ASP A 292 1.01 17.55 21.09
C ASP A 292 -0.05 16.45 20.82
N ASP A 293 -0.07 15.90 19.61
CA ASP A 293 -0.97 14.82 19.22
C ASP A 293 -0.56 13.45 19.80
N LEU A 294 0.64 13.32 20.38
CA LEU A 294 1.17 12.06 20.92
C LEU A 294 0.28 11.48 22.03
N SER A 295 -0.35 12.33 22.86
CA SER A 295 -1.26 11.86 23.90
C SER A 295 -2.47 11.16 23.30
N ALA A 296 -3.12 11.80 22.31
CA ALA A 296 -4.28 11.23 21.64
C ALA A 296 -3.93 9.93 20.88
N ALA A 297 -2.75 9.89 20.24
CA ALA A 297 -2.26 8.69 19.57
C ALA A 297 -2.03 7.53 20.56
N ARG A 298 -1.42 7.80 21.72
CA ARG A 298 -1.20 6.79 22.78
C ARG A 298 -2.51 6.31 23.38
N ASP A 299 -3.47 7.21 23.62
CA ASP A 299 -4.79 6.85 24.12
C ASP A 299 -5.55 5.97 23.13
N LEU A 300 -5.43 6.25 21.82
CA LEU A 300 -6.01 5.42 20.77
C LEU A 300 -5.37 4.02 20.74
N ILE A 301 -4.03 3.94 20.87
CA ILE A 301 -3.32 2.65 20.98
C ILE A 301 -3.79 1.89 22.23
N ALA A 302 -3.94 2.55 23.37
CA ALA A 302 -4.41 1.88 24.59
C ALA A 302 -5.82 1.29 24.46
N ARG A 303 -6.71 1.91 23.67
CA ARG A 303 -8.09 1.45 23.45
C ARG A 303 -8.22 0.36 22.37
N HIS A 304 -7.49 0.48 21.27
CA HIS A 304 -7.67 -0.35 20.07
C HIS A 304 -6.48 -1.25 19.75
N GLY A 305 -5.35 -0.99 20.39
CA GLY A 305 -4.11 -1.73 20.24
C GLY A 305 -4.26 -3.15 20.74
N THR A 306 -3.50 -4.02 20.11
CA THR A 306 -3.40 -5.42 20.43
C THR A 306 -1.95 -5.80 20.21
N VAL A 307 -1.37 -6.54 21.14
CA VAL A 307 0.01 -7.03 21.00
C VAL A 307 0.15 -7.68 19.63
N SER A 308 1.20 -7.31 18.89
CA SER A 308 1.49 -7.96 17.62
C SER A 308 1.84 -9.42 17.86
N THR A 309 0.87 -10.31 17.66
CA THR A 309 1.13 -11.74 17.49
C THR A 309 1.60 -11.91 16.05
N HIS A 310 2.69 -12.65 15.83
CA HIS A 310 3.23 -12.95 14.47
C HIS A 310 2.21 -13.68 13.57
N GLU A 311 1.01 -13.98 14.07
CA GLU A 311 -0.14 -14.41 13.30
C GLU A 311 -1.32 -13.52 13.70
N PRO A 312 -1.87 -12.80 12.72
CA PRO A 312 -2.97 -13.39 11.97
C PRO A 312 -2.48 -13.58 10.54
N THR A 313 -2.10 -14.81 10.18
CA THR A 313 -2.36 -15.22 8.81
C THR A 313 -3.83 -14.89 8.58
N PRO A 314 -4.21 -14.15 7.53
CA PRO A 314 -5.62 -14.05 7.22
C PRO A 314 -6.17 -15.47 7.26
N LEU A 315 -7.23 -15.70 8.05
CA LEU A 315 -7.87 -17.01 8.20
C LEU A 315 -8.60 -17.34 6.89
N PHE A 316 -7.92 -17.22 5.75
CA PHE A 316 -8.31 -17.84 4.52
C PHE A 316 -7.51 -19.12 4.34
N ARG A 317 -8.21 -20.17 3.94
CA ARG A 317 -7.65 -21.44 3.53
C ARG A 317 -7.80 -21.56 2.03
N VAL A 318 -6.95 -22.34 1.39
CA VAL A 318 -6.98 -22.51 -0.07
C VAL A 318 -7.46 -23.90 -0.45
N VAL A 319 -8.50 -23.97 -1.27
CA VAL A 319 -8.84 -25.23 -1.94
C VAL A 319 -7.85 -25.42 -3.08
N VAL A 320 -7.31 -26.62 -3.22
CA VAL A 320 -6.29 -26.94 -4.22
C VAL A 320 -6.76 -28.04 -5.18
N ALA A 321 -6.31 -27.97 -6.42
CA ALA A 321 -6.56 -29.01 -7.42
C ALA A 321 -5.87 -30.33 -7.01
N PRO A 322 -6.56 -31.49 -7.02
CA PRO A 322 -5.98 -32.78 -6.65
C PRO A 322 -5.20 -33.43 -7.80
N SER A 323 -5.41 -32.98 -9.04
CA SER A 323 -4.83 -33.55 -10.25
C SER A 323 -4.52 -32.46 -11.28
N ALA A 324 -3.77 -32.82 -12.33
CA ALA A 324 -3.54 -31.93 -13.47
C ALA A 324 -4.69 -32.03 -14.48
N GLY A 325 -5.17 -30.90 -14.99
CA GLY A 325 -6.24 -30.86 -15.99
C GLY A 325 -6.86 -29.48 -16.11
N LEU A 326 -8.12 -29.43 -16.58
CA LEU A 326 -8.89 -28.19 -16.69
C LEU A 326 -9.88 -28.08 -15.53
N PHE A 327 -9.83 -26.97 -14.79
CA PHE A 327 -10.71 -26.76 -13.65
C PHE A 327 -12.11 -26.30 -14.08
N GLN A 328 -13.14 -26.86 -13.46
CA GLN A 328 -14.54 -26.47 -13.65
C GLN A 328 -15.19 -26.28 -12.28
N PRO A 329 -15.53 -25.05 -11.87
CA PRO A 329 -16.23 -24.81 -10.61
C PRO A 329 -17.62 -25.44 -10.63
N ALA A 330 -18.12 -25.86 -9.47
CA ALA A 330 -19.46 -26.43 -9.35
C ALA A 330 -20.52 -25.34 -9.58
N GLU A 331 -21.60 -25.70 -10.29
CA GLU A 331 -22.69 -24.77 -10.56
C GLU A 331 -23.35 -24.28 -9.26
N GLY A 332 -23.68 -22.98 -9.21
CA GLY A 332 -24.38 -22.37 -8.09
C GLY A 332 -23.52 -21.98 -6.88
N LEU A 333 -22.20 -22.15 -6.94
CA LEU A 333 -21.27 -21.64 -5.91
C LEU A 333 -20.73 -20.25 -6.28
N ALA A 334 -21.38 -19.22 -5.76
CA ALA A 334 -20.90 -17.85 -5.82
C ALA A 334 -19.99 -17.51 -4.61
N GLU A 335 -19.13 -16.52 -4.78
CA GLU A 335 -18.43 -15.90 -3.65
C GLU A 335 -19.45 -15.37 -2.62
N GLY A 336 -19.17 -15.56 -1.34
CA GLY A 336 -20.08 -15.27 -0.22
C GLY A 336 -20.90 -16.47 0.26
N VAL A 337 -20.84 -17.63 -0.40
CA VAL A 337 -21.54 -18.85 0.03
C VAL A 337 -20.76 -19.60 1.12
N ASP A 338 -21.48 -20.10 2.14
CA ASP A 338 -20.93 -21.00 3.15
C ASP A 338 -20.64 -22.38 2.57
N LEU A 339 -19.40 -22.83 2.76
CA LEU A 339 -18.92 -24.15 2.42
C LEU A 339 -18.78 -25.02 3.67
N ARG A 340 -19.15 -26.30 3.54
CA ARG A 340 -18.89 -27.33 4.54
C ARG A 340 -17.59 -28.06 4.23
N GLN A 341 -16.93 -28.57 5.26
CA GLN A 341 -15.81 -29.51 5.06
C GLN A 341 -16.29 -30.72 4.24
N GLY A 342 -15.53 -31.07 3.21
CA GLY A 342 -15.84 -32.15 2.28
C GLY A 342 -16.80 -31.77 1.15
N GLN A 343 -17.37 -30.55 1.15
CA GLN A 343 -18.23 -30.09 0.06
C GLN A 343 -17.44 -29.99 -1.25
N VAL A 344 -17.96 -30.62 -2.30
CA VAL A 344 -17.41 -30.49 -3.66
C VAL A 344 -17.62 -29.06 -4.14
N VAL A 345 -16.54 -28.41 -4.53
CA VAL A 345 -16.54 -27.03 -5.05
C VAL A 345 -16.30 -26.97 -6.55
N GLY A 346 -15.90 -28.08 -7.17
CA GLY A 346 -15.68 -28.18 -8.61
C GLY A 346 -15.04 -29.52 -8.98
N GLN A 347 -14.55 -29.62 -10.20
CA GLN A 347 -13.85 -30.78 -10.71
C GLN A 347 -12.67 -30.37 -11.60
N VAL A 348 -11.67 -31.23 -11.68
CA VAL A 348 -10.60 -31.14 -12.68
C VAL A 348 -10.87 -32.18 -13.76
N VAL A 349 -11.11 -31.75 -14.98
CA VAL A 349 -11.27 -32.63 -16.15
C VAL A 349 -9.90 -33.11 -16.59
N THR A 350 -9.65 -34.41 -16.41
CA THR A 350 -8.40 -35.06 -16.82
C THR A 350 -8.63 -35.99 -18.03
N ARG A 351 -7.56 -36.51 -18.61
CA ARG A 351 -7.64 -37.54 -19.67
C ARG A 351 -8.27 -38.86 -19.20
N GLN A 352 -8.31 -39.11 -17.90
CA GLN A 352 -8.82 -40.35 -17.30
C GLN A 352 -10.23 -40.19 -16.74
N GLY A 353 -10.83 -38.99 -16.86
CA GLY A 353 -12.13 -38.65 -16.30
C GLY A 353 -12.05 -37.43 -15.35
N PRO A 354 -13.21 -36.89 -14.93
CA PRO A 354 -13.27 -35.79 -13.97
C PRO A 354 -12.83 -36.26 -12.57
N VAL A 355 -12.09 -35.40 -11.87
CA VAL A 355 -11.66 -35.61 -10.46
C VAL A 355 -12.24 -34.50 -9.61
N GLU A 356 -13.03 -34.83 -8.60
CA GLU A 356 -13.67 -33.85 -7.72
C GLU A 356 -12.65 -33.03 -6.92
N VAL A 357 -12.95 -31.74 -6.76
CA VAL A 357 -12.22 -30.82 -5.90
C VAL A 357 -13.12 -30.47 -4.73
N SER A 358 -12.68 -30.77 -3.50
CA SER A 358 -13.48 -30.59 -2.29
C SER A 358 -12.84 -29.62 -1.30
N ALA A 359 -13.67 -28.85 -0.60
CA ALA A 359 -13.24 -27.98 0.48
C ALA A 359 -12.69 -28.81 1.65
N HIS A 360 -11.43 -28.60 2.04
CA HIS A 360 -10.80 -29.34 3.12
C HIS A 360 -11.19 -28.84 4.52
N ALA A 361 -11.94 -27.73 4.60
CA ALA A 361 -12.46 -27.12 5.82
C ALA A 361 -13.76 -26.36 5.52
N ALA A 362 -14.54 -26.07 6.57
CA ALA A 362 -15.70 -25.18 6.47
C ALA A 362 -15.30 -23.70 6.49
N GLY A 363 -16.15 -22.83 5.92
CA GLY A 363 -15.99 -21.37 5.89
C GLY A 363 -16.69 -20.75 4.69
N VAL A 364 -16.52 -19.44 4.48
CA VAL A 364 -17.14 -18.71 3.37
C VAL A 364 -16.23 -18.74 2.15
N LEU A 365 -16.74 -19.09 0.98
CA LEU A 365 -16.02 -18.95 -0.29
C LEU A 365 -15.79 -17.45 -0.56
N THR A 366 -14.57 -16.95 -0.37
CA THR A 366 -14.27 -15.51 -0.49
C THR A 366 -13.81 -15.11 -1.88
N GLU A 367 -13.20 -16.04 -2.63
CA GLU A 367 -12.61 -15.74 -3.94
C GLU A 367 -12.39 -17.01 -4.76
N TRP A 368 -12.70 -16.98 -6.06
CA TRP A 368 -12.22 -17.97 -7.02
C TRP A 368 -10.81 -17.60 -7.54
N LEU A 369 -9.87 -18.53 -7.44
CA LEU A 369 -8.48 -18.36 -7.91
C LEU A 369 -8.20 -19.05 -9.26
N ALA A 370 -9.14 -19.87 -9.71
CA ALA A 370 -9.16 -20.49 -11.03
C ALA A 370 -10.60 -20.47 -11.54
N HIS A 371 -10.78 -20.20 -12.82
CA HIS A 371 -12.05 -20.10 -13.50
C HIS A 371 -12.30 -21.30 -14.42
N HIS A 372 -13.46 -21.32 -15.06
CA HIS A 372 -13.86 -22.39 -15.96
C HIS A 372 -12.82 -22.59 -17.08
N ASP A 373 -12.39 -23.83 -17.25
CA ASP A 373 -11.36 -24.31 -18.18
C ASP A 373 -9.94 -23.78 -17.95
N ASP A 374 -9.64 -23.21 -16.76
CA ASP A 374 -8.27 -22.86 -16.41
C ASP A 374 -7.40 -24.13 -16.23
N PRO A 375 -6.18 -24.16 -16.80
CA PRO A 375 -5.26 -25.26 -16.58
C PRO A 375 -4.71 -25.24 -15.16
N VAL A 376 -4.81 -26.37 -14.46
CA VAL A 376 -4.34 -26.53 -13.08
C VAL A 376 -3.40 -27.73 -12.95
N ALA A 377 -2.50 -27.66 -11.97
CA ALA A 377 -1.61 -28.75 -11.57
C ALA A 377 -1.96 -29.21 -10.14
N PRO A 378 -1.56 -30.43 -9.71
CA PRO A 378 -1.78 -30.89 -8.35
C PRO A 378 -1.20 -29.88 -7.33
N GLY A 379 -2.00 -29.50 -6.34
CA GLY A 379 -1.64 -28.50 -5.34
C GLY A 379 -1.85 -27.04 -5.76
N ARG A 380 -2.27 -26.76 -7.00
CA ARG A 380 -2.59 -25.40 -7.46
C ARG A 380 -3.83 -24.88 -6.72
N PRO A 381 -3.79 -23.72 -6.05
CA PRO A 381 -4.97 -23.10 -5.46
C PRO A 381 -6.03 -22.76 -6.52
N VAL A 382 -7.29 -23.09 -6.23
CA VAL A 382 -8.44 -22.82 -7.10
C VAL A 382 -9.51 -21.94 -6.43
N ALA A 383 -9.53 -21.87 -5.10
CA ALA A 383 -10.45 -21.00 -4.36
C ALA A 383 -9.89 -20.63 -2.98
N ARG A 384 -10.34 -19.50 -2.42
CA ARG A 384 -10.10 -19.07 -1.02
C ARG A 384 -11.36 -19.24 -0.18
N ILE A 385 -11.19 -19.77 1.03
CA ILE A 385 -12.24 -19.96 2.03
C ILE A 385 -11.86 -19.14 3.28
N GLY A 386 -12.60 -18.07 3.57
CA GLY A 386 -12.39 -17.22 4.75
C GLY A 386 -13.37 -17.49 5.90
N GLY A 387 -13.02 -17.11 7.12
CA GLY A 387 -13.93 -17.09 8.28
C GLY A 387 -13.46 -17.91 9.50
N PRO A 388 -14.10 -17.71 10.67
CA PRO A 388 -13.71 -18.38 11.93
C PRO A 388 -13.96 -19.89 11.90
N GLN A 389 -13.12 -20.65 12.62
CA GLN A 389 -13.42 -22.04 12.97
C GLN A 389 -14.66 -22.06 13.86
N GLN A 390 -15.73 -22.73 13.44
CA GLN A 390 -16.75 -23.22 14.37
C GLN A 390 -16.38 -24.61 14.86
#